data_AF-A0A418LXA8-F1
#
_entry.id   AF-A0A418LXA8-F1
#
_cell.length_a   1.000
_cell.length_b   1.000
_cell.length_c   1.000
_cell.angle_alpha   90.00
_cell.angle_beta   90.00
_cell.angle_gamma   90.00
#
_symmetry.space_group_name_H-M   'P 1'
#
loop_
_entity.id
_entity.type
_entity.pdbx_description
1 polymer ?
#
loop_
_entity_poly.entity_id
_entity_poly.type
_entity_poly.pdbx_seq_one_letter_code
_entity_poly.pdbx_strand_id
1 'polypeptide(L)'
;MRKLVITLLIVPAFWRFAAAQTAPTADDILNKYFTAIGGRKALANVKEISMGVSIQLNGNAMQLLIRQEEPGKFLTTVNANGNVFYKTISDGSTVVMTDAQGTHPIEGSKAQGMLIQNRICPELHFAEHGIKTTVIGPEQINGRSTYKLAHTTADGSYTCSNNFDAETGLKVQQTRLNPNGTTETLQFNDYKEIKGVNYTFTITSRVSQNQVVIKVDNLNVNKGVSDSEFSVQ
;
A
#
# COMPACT_ATOMS: atom_id res chain seq x y z
N MET A 1 -59.79 61.07 12.79
CA MET A 1 -59.49 59.82 12.05
C MET A 1 -57.97 59.73 11.90
N ARG A 2 -57.29 58.98 12.78
CA ARG A 2 -55.82 58.81 12.79
C ARG A 2 -55.46 57.61 11.91
N LYS A 3 -54.64 57.81 10.87
CA LYS A 3 -54.12 56.72 10.02
C LYS A 3 -52.79 56.23 10.59
N LEU A 4 -52.74 54.96 11.02
CA LEU A 4 -51.51 54.24 11.37
C LEU A 4 -50.78 53.83 10.08
N VAL A 5 -49.48 54.11 10.01
CA VAL A 5 -48.57 53.56 9.00
C VAL A 5 -47.81 52.42 9.67
N ILE A 6 -48.02 51.20 9.19
CA ILE A 6 -47.28 50.00 9.62
C ILE A 6 -46.18 49.75 8.59
N THR A 7 -44.93 49.98 8.99
CA THR A 7 -43.76 49.66 8.18
C THR A 7 -43.36 48.22 8.43
N LEU A 8 -43.57 47.35 7.44
CA LEU A 8 -43.20 45.93 7.50
C LEU A 8 -41.70 45.77 7.19
N LEU A 9 -40.91 45.43 8.21
CA LEU A 9 -39.49 45.10 8.09
C LEU A 9 -39.35 43.65 7.61
N ILE A 10 -39.03 43.46 6.32
CA ILE A 10 -38.69 42.15 5.76
C ILE A 10 -37.20 41.92 6.03
N VAL A 11 -36.88 41.06 6.99
CA VAL A 11 -35.53 40.55 7.19
C VAL A 11 -35.32 39.41 6.18
N PRO A 12 -34.36 39.51 5.23
CA PRO A 12 -34.10 38.40 4.32
C PRO A 12 -33.49 37.24 5.12
N ALA A 13 -34.24 36.14 5.19
CA ALA A 13 -33.72 34.86 5.67
C ALA A 13 -32.62 34.42 4.71
N PHE A 14 -31.36 34.62 5.07
CA PHE A 14 -30.23 34.00 4.41
C PHE A 14 -30.25 32.50 4.73
N TRP A 15 -30.88 31.73 3.85
CA TRP A 15 -30.76 30.28 3.86
C TRP A 15 -29.31 29.96 3.49
N ARG A 16 -28.49 29.66 4.51
CA ARG A 16 -27.20 29.00 4.30
C ARG A 16 -27.51 27.61 3.75
N PHE A 17 -27.50 27.46 2.43
CA PHE A 17 -27.25 26.16 1.84
C PHE A 17 -25.84 25.73 2.28
N ALA A 18 -25.76 24.90 3.31
CA ALA A 18 -24.58 24.11 3.53
C ALA A 18 -24.43 23.23 2.28
N ALA A 19 -23.46 23.55 1.42
CA ALA A 19 -23.08 22.65 0.35
C ALA A 19 -22.70 21.32 1.01
N ALA A 20 -23.52 20.29 0.82
CA ALA A 20 -23.17 18.95 1.26
C ALA A 20 -21.91 18.55 0.50
N GLN A 21 -20.76 18.58 1.17
CA GLN A 21 -19.53 18.06 0.59
C GLN A 21 -19.76 16.57 0.36
N THR A 22 -19.93 16.19 -0.91
CA THR A 22 -20.12 14.80 -1.31
C THR A 22 -18.91 14.01 -0.85
N ALA A 23 -19.13 12.87 -0.19
CA ALA A 23 -18.06 11.97 0.19
C ALA A 23 -17.22 11.59 -1.04
N PRO A 24 -15.88 11.56 -0.92
CA PRO A 24 -15.02 11.26 -2.07
C PRO A 24 -15.24 9.83 -2.55
N THR A 25 -15.12 9.62 -3.86
CA THR A 25 -15.16 8.29 -4.45
C THR A 25 -13.84 7.54 -4.20
N ALA A 26 -13.83 6.22 -4.45
CA ALA A 26 -12.61 5.42 -4.37
C ALA A 26 -11.53 5.94 -5.33
N ASP A 27 -11.94 6.35 -6.53
CA ASP A 27 -11.05 6.90 -7.55
C ASP A 27 -10.48 8.25 -7.13
N ASP A 28 -11.27 9.11 -6.48
CA ASP A 28 -10.77 10.38 -5.95
C ASP A 28 -9.67 10.16 -4.89
N ILE A 29 -9.90 9.22 -3.97
CA ILE A 29 -8.95 8.88 -2.91
C ILE A 29 -7.67 8.29 -3.50
N LEU A 30 -7.78 7.33 -4.42
CA LEU A 30 -6.62 6.72 -5.08
C LEU A 30 -5.87 7.72 -5.97
N ASN A 31 -6.56 8.58 -6.73
CA ASN A 31 -5.92 9.61 -7.54
C ASN A 31 -5.17 10.64 -6.67
N LYS A 32 -5.73 10.99 -5.51
CA LYS A 32 -5.02 11.82 -4.53
C LYS A 32 -3.76 11.12 -4.02
N TYR A 33 -3.83 9.83 -3.70
CA TYR A 33 -2.67 9.02 -3.32
C TYR A 33 -1.60 8.98 -4.41
N PHE A 34 -1.97 8.66 -5.65
CA PHE A 34 -1.02 8.61 -6.76
C PHE A 34 -0.34 9.96 -6.97
N THR A 35 -1.08 11.06 -6.84
CA THR A 35 -0.52 12.41 -6.91
C THR A 35 0.48 12.65 -5.78
N ALA A 36 0.13 12.30 -4.55
CA ALA A 36 0.98 12.47 -3.37
C ALA A 36 2.31 11.70 -3.46
N ILE A 37 2.31 10.53 -4.11
CA ILE A 37 3.52 9.72 -4.27
C ILE A 37 4.34 10.03 -5.52
N GLY A 38 4.02 11.07 -6.29
CA GLY A 38 4.81 11.51 -7.46
C GLY A 38 4.05 11.55 -8.79
N GLY A 39 2.82 11.06 -8.80
CA GLY A 39 1.93 11.05 -9.97
C GLY A 39 2.16 9.86 -10.90
N ARG A 40 1.12 9.52 -11.68
CA ARG A 40 1.11 8.36 -12.58
C ARG A 40 2.26 8.34 -13.59
N LYS A 41 2.69 9.51 -14.07
CA LYS A 41 3.82 9.63 -15.02
C LYS A 41 5.15 9.23 -14.38
N ALA A 42 5.42 9.66 -13.14
CA ALA A 42 6.65 9.29 -12.44
C ALA A 42 6.64 7.79 -12.10
N LEU A 43 5.50 7.29 -11.60
CA LEU A 43 5.32 5.86 -11.29
C LEU A 43 5.52 4.98 -12.53
N ALA A 44 4.97 5.35 -13.69
CA ALA A 44 5.12 4.57 -14.92
C ALA A 44 6.58 4.52 -15.44
N ASN A 45 7.43 5.47 -15.04
CA ASN A 45 8.85 5.49 -15.38
C ASN A 45 9.71 4.63 -14.44
N VAL A 46 9.17 4.19 -13.31
CA VAL A 46 9.85 3.25 -12.43
C VAL A 46 9.65 1.85 -12.99
N LYS A 47 10.74 1.24 -13.45
CA LYS A 47 10.74 -0.11 -14.04
C LYS A 47 11.23 -1.16 -13.07
N GLU A 48 12.14 -0.76 -12.19
CA GLU A 48 12.73 -1.65 -11.21
C GLU A 48 13.09 -0.88 -9.94
N ILE A 49 13.02 -1.58 -8.82
CA ILE A 49 13.59 -1.13 -7.56
C ILE A 49 14.38 -2.25 -6.88
N SER A 50 15.38 -1.86 -6.10
CA SER A 50 16.12 -2.72 -5.19
C SER A 50 16.23 -2.04 -3.83
N MET A 51 15.80 -2.76 -2.79
CA MET A 51 15.75 -2.28 -1.42
C MET A 51 16.54 -3.22 -0.51
N GLY A 52 17.49 -2.65 0.23
CA GLY A 52 18.06 -3.28 1.42
C GLY A 52 17.28 -2.84 2.65
N VAL A 53 16.84 -3.80 3.45
CA VAL A 53 15.92 -3.57 4.57
C VAL A 53 16.45 -4.28 5.81
N SER A 54 16.46 -3.58 6.94
CA SER A 54 16.81 -4.14 8.24
C SER A 54 15.58 -4.33 9.11
N ILE A 55 15.48 -5.50 9.71
CA ILE A 55 14.43 -5.86 10.67
C ILE A 55 15.09 -6.26 11.98
N GLN A 56 14.55 -5.77 13.10
CA GLN A 56 14.91 -6.29 14.42
C GLN A 56 13.79 -7.18 14.96
N LEU A 57 14.12 -8.43 15.24
CA LEU A 57 13.21 -9.42 15.82
C LEU A 57 13.86 -10.06 17.05
N ASN A 58 13.26 -9.89 18.23
CA ASN A 58 13.75 -10.45 19.49
C ASN A 58 15.23 -10.15 19.78
N GLY A 59 15.70 -8.94 19.44
CA GLY A 59 17.10 -8.52 19.60
C GLY A 59 18.07 -9.01 18.51
N ASN A 60 17.62 -9.83 17.56
CA ASN A 60 18.40 -10.25 16.41
C ASN A 60 18.10 -9.35 15.20
N ALA A 61 19.16 -8.92 14.51
CA ALA A 61 19.03 -8.21 13.24
C ALA A 61 18.92 -9.20 12.09
N MET A 62 17.89 -9.05 11.27
CA MET A 62 17.73 -9.74 9.99
C MET A 62 17.84 -8.72 8.86
N GLN A 63 18.46 -9.13 7.76
CA GLN A 63 18.57 -8.33 6.55
C GLN A 63 17.69 -8.91 5.46
N LEU A 64 16.91 -8.04 4.84
CA LEU A 64 16.06 -8.38 3.72
C LEU A 64 16.59 -7.67 2.49
N LEU A 65 16.59 -8.39 1.37
CA LEU A 65 16.77 -7.82 0.05
C LEU A 65 15.46 -8.00 -0.70
N ILE A 66 14.89 -6.90 -1.17
CA ILE A 66 13.68 -6.89 -1.98
C ILE A 66 14.04 -6.27 -3.33
N ARG A 67 13.71 -6.98 -4.41
CA ARG A 67 13.86 -6.52 -5.78
C ARG A 67 12.55 -6.71 -6.49
N GLN A 68 12.14 -5.71 -7.24
CA GLN A 68 10.91 -5.73 -8.02
C GLN A 68 11.23 -5.18 -9.40
N GLU A 69 10.71 -5.81 -10.43
CA GLU A 69 10.81 -5.35 -11.82
C GLU A 69 9.46 -5.54 -12.51
N GLU A 70 9.01 -4.50 -13.19
CA GLU A 70 7.76 -4.54 -13.93
C GLU A 70 7.96 -5.23 -15.30
N PRO A 71 7.07 -6.17 -15.71
CA PRO A 71 5.86 -6.56 -15.00
C PRO A 71 6.04 -7.78 -14.07
N GLY A 72 5.82 -7.60 -12.77
CA GLY A 72 5.53 -8.68 -11.82
C GLY A 72 6.71 -9.59 -11.43
N LYS A 73 7.93 -9.34 -11.92
CA LYS A 73 9.12 -10.04 -11.45
C LYS A 73 9.49 -9.51 -10.07
N PHE A 74 9.86 -10.42 -9.17
CA PHE A 74 10.34 -10.01 -7.86
C PHE A 74 11.26 -11.06 -7.24
N LEU A 75 12.09 -10.59 -6.31
CA LEU A 75 12.92 -11.42 -5.44
C LEU A 75 12.88 -10.82 -4.04
N THR A 76 12.53 -11.65 -3.07
CA THR A 76 12.63 -11.32 -1.65
C THR A 76 13.48 -12.37 -0.98
N THR A 77 14.58 -11.98 -0.32
CA THR A 77 15.39 -12.88 0.50
C THR A 77 15.46 -12.37 1.93
N VAL A 78 15.38 -13.28 2.90
CA VAL A 78 15.67 -12.99 4.31
C VAL A 78 16.97 -13.68 4.68
N ASN A 79 17.92 -12.89 5.16
CA ASN A 79 19.23 -13.32 5.60
C ASN A 79 19.38 -13.08 7.11
N ALA A 80 19.84 -14.10 7.82
CA ALA A 80 20.30 -13.99 9.20
C ALA A 80 21.74 -14.50 9.29
N ASN A 81 22.63 -13.67 9.82
CA ASN A 81 24.05 -14.00 10.04
C ASN A 81 24.78 -14.54 8.79
N GLY A 82 24.46 -14.00 7.61
CA GLY A 82 25.07 -14.40 6.34
C GLY A 82 24.34 -15.53 5.61
N ASN A 83 23.41 -16.23 6.27
CA ASN A 83 22.67 -17.35 5.68
C ASN A 83 21.27 -16.93 5.23
N VAL A 84 20.94 -17.20 3.97
CA VAL A 84 19.58 -17.04 3.44
C VAL A 84 18.74 -18.24 3.86
N PHE A 85 17.75 -18.04 4.72
CA PHE A 85 16.85 -19.11 5.18
C PHE A 85 15.44 -19.00 4.59
N TYR A 86 15.16 -17.88 3.91
CA TYR A 86 13.91 -17.67 3.17
C TYR A 86 14.21 -16.93 1.87
N LYS A 87 13.69 -17.45 0.77
CA LYS A 87 13.72 -16.80 -0.54
C LYS A 87 12.37 -16.99 -1.22
N THR A 88 11.84 -15.94 -1.80
CA THR A 88 10.72 -16.01 -2.73
C THR A 88 11.07 -15.26 -3.98
N ILE A 89 10.85 -15.89 -5.12
CA ILE A 89 11.26 -15.39 -6.43
C ILE A 89 10.14 -15.60 -7.45
N SER A 90 10.02 -14.66 -8.38
CA SER A 90 9.12 -14.78 -9.51
C SER A 90 9.72 -14.22 -10.78
N ASP A 91 9.45 -14.92 -11.89
CA ASP A 91 9.75 -14.50 -13.26
C ASP A 91 8.64 -13.63 -13.89
N GLY A 92 7.64 -13.24 -13.11
CA GLY A 92 6.46 -12.48 -13.56
C GLY A 92 5.23 -13.36 -13.83
N SER A 93 5.37 -14.68 -13.81
CA SER A 93 4.27 -15.63 -14.01
C SER A 93 4.25 -16.74 -12.95
N THR A 94 5.42 -17.29 -12.63
CA THR A 94 5.61 -18.39 -11.69
C THR A 94 6.18 -17.82 -10.40
N VAL A 95 5.73 -18.33 -9.25
CA VAL A 95 6.26 -17.95 -7.95
C VAL A 95 6.86 -19.18 -7.28
N VAL A 96 8.12 -19.11 -6.87
CA VAL A 96 8.82 -20.17 -6.15
C VAL A 96 9.25 -19.66 -4.78
N MET A 97 9.07 -20.51 -3.77
CA MET A 97 9.51 -20.25 -2.40
C MET A 97 10.53 -21.30 -1.96
N THR A 98 11.59 -20.85 -1.31
CA THR A 98 12.58 -21.69 -0.62
C THR A 98 12.57 -21.32 0.85
N ASP A 99 12.30 -22.29 1.70
CA ASP A 99 12.34 -22.16 3.15
C ASP A 99 12.99 -23.39 3.81
N ALA A 100 12.78 -23.58 5.11
CA ALA A 100 13.31 -24.72 5.87
C ALA A 100 12.82 -26.10 5.37
N GLN A 101 11.73 -26.15 4.61
CA GLN A 101 11.19 -27.38 4.00
C GLN A 101 11.77 -27.65 2.61
N GLY A 102 12.55 -26.71 2.06
CA GLY A 102 13.11 -26.78 0.71
C GLY A 102 12.40 -25.86 -0.28
N THR A 103 12.69 -26.06 -1.56
CA THR A 103 12.14 -25.26 -2.65
C THR A 103 10.84 -25.87 -3.17
N HIS A 104 9.79 -25.06 -3.28
CA HIS A 104 8.50 -25.49 -3.79
C HIS A 104 7.75 -24.34 -4.50
N PRO A 105 6.89 -24.66 -5.49
CA PRO A 105 6.09 -23.67 -6.18
C PRO A 105 4.97 -23.13 -5.28
N ILE A 106 4.58 -21.88 -5.52
CA ILE A 106 3.35 -21.28 -5.02
C ILE A 106 2.38 -21.16 -6.19
N GLU A 107 1.17 -21.67 -6.01
CA GLU A 107 0.18 -21.76 -7.08
C GLU A 107 -1.16 -21.10 -6.71
N GLY A 108 -2.06 -21.03 -7.70
CA GLY A 108 -3.43 -20.59 -7.53
C GLY A 108 -3.56 -19.14 -7.05
N SER A 109 -4.59 -18.86 -6.24
CA SER A 109 -4.89 -17.53 -5.74
C SER A 109 -3.76 -16.93 -4.89
N LYS A 110 -2.98 -17.76 -4.21
CA LYS A 110 -1.82 -17.31 -3.43
C LYS A 110 -0.74 -16.72 -4.35
N ALA A 111 -0.42 -17.40 -5.45
CA ALA A 111 0.54 -16.91 -6.44
C ALA A 111 0.07 -15.58 -7.05
N GLN A 112 -1.21 -15.51 -7.43
CA GLN A 112 -1.81 -14.30 -7.99
C GLN A 112 -1.74 -13.12 -7.02
N GLY A 113 -2.09 -13.34 -5.74
CA GLY A 113 -1.96 -12.32 -4.71
C GLY A 113 -0.53 -11.81 -4.55
N MET A 114 0.47 -12.69 -4.66
CA MET A 114 1.88 -12.31 -4.58
C MET A 114 2.35 -11.51 -5.80
N LEU A 115 1.95 -11.89 -7.02
CA LEU A 115 2.27 -11.14 -8.24
C LEU A 115 1.70 -9.72 -8.24
N ILE A 116 0.53 -9.53 -7.60
CA ILE A 116 -0.11 -8.21 -7.47
C ILE A 116 0.56 -7.40 -6.34
N GLN A 117 0.75 -8.00 -5.16
CA GLN A 117 1.31 -7.28 -4.00
C GLN A 117 2.78 -6.89 -4.16
N ASN A 118 3.54 -7.62 -4.95
CA ASN A 118 4.96 -7.34 -5.19
C ASN A 118 5.20 -6.43 -6.41
N ARG A 119 4.15 -5.78 -6.94
CA ARG A 119 4.30 -4.63 -7.84
C ARG A 119 4.87 -3.45 -7.09
N ILE A 120 5.49 -2.53 -7.83
CA ILE A 120 6.11 -1.32 -7.25
C ILE A 120 5.03 -0.39 -6.66
N CYS A 121 3.87 -0.32 -7.32
CA CYS A 121 2.66 0.32 -6.80
C CYS A 121 1.44 -0.56 -7.11
N PRO A 122 1.09 -1.51 -6.22
CA PRO A 122 0.02 -2.49 -6.44
C PRO A 122 -1.32 -1.84 -6.79
N GLU A 123 -1.64 -0.70 -6.16
CA GLU A 123 -2.90 0.01 -6.33
C GLU A 123 -3.17 0.46 -7.78
N LEU A 124 -2.11 0.65 -8.59
CA LEU A 124 -2.27 0.95 -10.03
C LEU A 124 -2.83 -0.23 -10.82
N HIS A 125 -2.64 -1.45 -10.32
CA HIS A 125 -2.93 -2.69 -11.04
C HIS A 125 -4.18 -3.42 -10.50
N PHE A 126 -4.79 -2.92 -9.44
CA PHE A 126 -5.96 -3.56 -8.82
C PHE A 126 -7.10 -3.79 -9.81
N ALA A 127 -7.48 -2.77 -10.59
CA ALA A 127 -8.56 -2.90 -11.57
C ALA A 127 -8.23 -3.93 -12.67
N GLU A 128 -6.97 -3.93 -13.15
CA GLU A 128 -6.48 -4.86 -14.18
C GLU A 128 -6.55 -6.32 -13.72
N HIS A 129 -6.39 -6.55 -12.41
CA HIS A 129 -6.47 -7.86 -11.77
C HIS A 129 -7.83 -8.18 -11.15
N GLY A 130 -8.88 -7.43 -11.50
CA GLY A 130 -10.25 -7.70 -11.02
C GLY A 130 -10.46 -7.45 -9.52
N ILE A 131 -9.57 -6.67 -8.89
CA ILE A 131 -9.71 -6.25 -7.50
C ILE A 131 -10.64 -5.04 -7.45
N LYS A 132 -11.82 -5.25 -6.85
CA LYS A 132 -12.79 -4.19 -6.60
C LYS A 132 -12.32 -3.35 -5.42
N THR A 133 -12.30 -2.03 -5.62
CA THR A 133 -12.05 -1.07 -4.54
C THR A 133 -13.36 -0.41 -4.10
N THR A 134 -13.64 -0.44 -2.80
CA THR A 134 -14.86 0.11 -2.20
C THR A 134 -14.51 1.08 -1.09
N VAL A 135 -15.14 2.26 -1.08
CA VAL A 135 -15.02 3.23 0.02
C VAL A 135 -15.76 2.68 1.23
N ILE A 136 -15.06 2.47 2.34
CA ILE A 136 -15.68 2.12 3.62
C ILE A 136 -16.10 3.39 4.36
N GLY A 137 -15.28 4.45 4.27
CA GLY A 137 -15.60 5.75 4.83
C GLY A 137 -14.43 6.36 5.61
N PRO A 138 -14.66 7.47 6.32
CA PRO A 138 -13.64 8.09 7.14
C PRO A 138 -13.30 7.26 8.38
N GLU A 139 -12.02 7.21 8.77
CA GLU A 139 -11.50 6.54 9.96
C GLU A 139 -10.39 7.39 10.59
N GLN A 140 -10.25 7.36 11.92
CA GLN A 140 -9.15 8.02 12.62
C GLN A 140 -8.00 7.04 12.86
N ILE A 141 -6.81 7.33 12.34
CA ILE A 141 -5.61 6.50 12.53
C ILE A 141 -4.52 7.36 13.17
N ASN A 142 -4.11 7.02 14.40
CA ASN A 142 -3.09 7.75 15.15
C ASN A 142 -3.35 9.28 15.23
N GLY A 143 -4.61 9.67 15.38
CA GLY A 143 -5.03 11.09 15.43
C GLY A 143 -5.11 11.79 14.06
N ARG A 144 -4.89 11.07 12.95
CA ARG A 144 -5.07 11.58 11.59
C ARG A 144 -6.42 11.17 11.04
N SER A 145 -7.13 12.13 10.44
CA SER A 145 -8.31 11.83 9.63
C SER A 145 -7.89 11.10 8.36
N THR A 146 -8.42 9.91 8.12
CA THR A 146 -8.13 9.08 6.96
C THR A 146 -9.40 8.65 6.25
N TYR A 147 -9.28 8.21 5.00
CA TYR A 147 -10.33 7.46 4.29
C TYR A 147 -9.88 6.01 4.10
N LYS A 148 -10.76 5.08 4.51
CA LYS A 148 -10.55 3.65 4.37
C LYS A 148 -11.11 3.15 3.04
N LEU A 149 -10.27 2.49 2.27
CA LEU A 149 -10.64 1.70 1.10
C LEU A 149 -10.48 0.22 1.40
N ALA A 150 -11.49 -0.59 1.03
CA ALA A 150 -11.39 -2.05 1.00
C ALA A 150 -11.13 -2.52 -0.43
N HIS A 151 -10.22 -3.48 -0.58
CA HIS A 151 -9.78 -4.05 -1.84
C HIS A 151 -10.01 -5.55 -1.81
N THR A 152 -10.84 -6.06 -2.72
CA THR A 152 -11.27 -7.46 -2.71
C THR A 152 -11.34 -8.02 -4.12
N THR A 153 -10.79 -9.21 -4.36
CA THR A 153 -11.05 -9.96 -5.61
C THR A 153 -12.49 -10.48 -5.64
N ALA A 154 -13.04 -10.71 -6.83
CA ALA A 154 -14.41 -11.21 -6.98
C ALA A 154 -14.66 -12.55 -6.26
N ASP A 155 -13.65 -13.42 -6.19
CA ASP A 155 -13.67 -14.70 -5.49
C ASP A 155 -13.37 -14.60 -3.98
N GLY A 156 -13.07 -13.40 -3.47
CA GLY A 156 -12.71 -13.15 -2.08
C GLY A 156 -11.34 -13.70 -1.65
N SER A 157 -10.57 -14.29 -2.56
CA SER A 157 -9.27 -14.90 -2.25
C SER A 157 -8.20 -13.89 -1.84
N TYR A 158 -8.37 -12.63 -2.25
CA TYR A 158 -7.55 -11.51 -1.82
C TYR A 158 -8.42 -10.47 -1.13
N THR A 159 -8.06 -10.11 0.09
CA THR A 159 -8.67 -8.99 0.81
C THR A 159 -7.61 -8.17 1.55
N CYS A 160 -7.64 -6.86 1.33
CA CYS A 160 -6.95 -5.92 2.20
C CYS A 160 -7.75 -4.62 2.34
N SER A 161 -7.37 -3.80 3.30
CA SER A 161 -7.86 -2.42 3.39
C SER A 161 -6.69 -1.47 3.57
N ASN A 162 -6.80 -0.31 2.94
CA ASN A 162 -5.82 0.76 2.99
C ASN A 162 -6.48 2.02 3.57
N ASN A 163 -5.80 2.67 4.50
CA ASN A 163 -6.17 3.98 5.01
C ASN A 163 -5.26 5.04 4.42
N PHE A 164 -5.87 6.03 3.78
CA PHE A 164 -5.19 7.17 3.15
C PHE A 164 -5.47 8.43 3.95
N ASP A 165 -4.42 9.16 4.29
CA ASP A 165 -4.51 10.42 5.01
C ASP A 165 -5.34 11.44 4.21
N ALA A 166 -6.35 12.03 4.84
CA ALA A 166 -7.31 12.90 4.16
C ALA A 166 -6.69 14.22 3.70
N GLU A 167 -5.61 14.69 4.34
CA GLU A 167 -4.93 15.93 4.03
C GLU A 167 -3.88 15.71 2.95
N THR A 168 -2.92 14.83 3.20
CA THR A 168 -1.75 14.57 2.36
C THR A 168 -2.02 13.58 1.23
N GLY A 169 -3.03 12.71 1.36
CA GLY A 169 -3.29 11.63 0.41
C GLY A 169 -2.40 10.39 0.60
N LEU A 170 -1.40 10.43 1.48
CA LEU A 170 -0.47 9.32 1.65
C LEU A 170 -1.15 8.12 2.31
N LYS A 171 -0.79 6.90 1.86
CA LYS A 171 -1.19 5.67 2.55
C LYS A 171 -0.49 5.61 3.91
N VAL A 172 -1.25 5.54 5.00
CA VAL A 172 -0.70 5.52 6.37
C VAL A 172 -0.84 4.16 7.05
N GLN A 173 -1.80 3.35 6.62
CA GLN A 173 -2.00 2.01 7.16
C GLN A 173 -2.54 1.06 6.08
N GLN A 174 -2.14 -0.19 6.16
CA GLN A 174 -2.76 -1.30 5.47
C GLN A 174 -3.10 -2.39 6.48
N THR A 175 -4.27 -2.99 6.34
CA THR A 175 -4.66 -4.17 7.10
C THR A 175 -4.95 -5.30 6.13
N ARG A 176 -4.35 -6.47 6.35
CA ARG A 176 -4.55 -7.67 5.50
C ARG A 176 -4.70 -8.92 6.35
N LEU A 177 -5.34 -9.94 5.77
CA LEU A 177 -5.43 -11.26 6.38
C LEU A 177 -4.24 -12.12 5.93
N ASN A 178 -3.51 -12.69 6.88
CA ASN A 178 -2.46 -13.66 6.60
C ASN A 178 -3.08 -15.03 6.25
N PRO A 179 -2.35 -15.92 5.57
CA PRO A 179 -2.84 -17.27 5.23
C PRO A 179 -3.29 -18.10 6.45
N ASN A 180 -2.72 -17.84 7.63
CA ASN A 180 -3.09 -18.50 8.88
C ASN A 180 -4.34 -17.88 9.56
N GLY A 181 -5.03 -16.94 8.90
CA GLY A 181 -6.22 -16.27 9.42
C GLY A 181 -5.93 -15.13 10.41
N THR A 182 -4.67 -14.81 10.70
CA THR A 182 -4.33 -13.66 11.55
C THR A 182 -4.38 -12.36 10.77
N THR A 183 -4.86 -11.30 11.41
CA THR A 183 -4.82 -9.96 10.83
C THR A 183 -3.44 -9.34 11.04
N GLU A 184 -2.82 -8.87 9.97
CA GLU A 184 -1.62 -8.04 10.00
C GLU A 184 -1.99 -6.58 9.74
N THR A 185 -1.47 -5.67 10.56
CA THR A 185 -1.54 -4.23 10.36
C THR A 185 -0.15 -3.69 10.06
N LEU A 186 -0.01 -3.03 8.91
CA LEU A 186 1.20 -2.33 8.48
C LEU A 186 0.96 -0.83 8.59
N GLN A 187 1.82 -0.10 9.29
CA GLN A 187 1.80 1.37 9.34
C GLN A 187 2.98 1.94 8.59
N PHE A 188 2.71 2.85 7.66
CA PHE A 188 3.69 3.43 6.73
C PHE A 188 4.09 4.83 7.17
N ASN A 189 5.39 5.05 7.34
CA ASN A 189 5.96 6.30 7.83
C ASN A 189 7.26 6.64 7.07
N ASP A 190 7.77 7.84 7.33
CA ASP A 190 9.03 8.34 6.79
C ASP A 190 9.07 8.27 5.26
N TYR A 191 8.06 8.86 4.61
CA TYR A 191 8.06 8.99 3.16
C TYR A 191 9.22 9.87 2.69
N LYS A 192 9.99 9.39 1.73
CA LYS A 192 11.10 10.14 1.11
C LYS A 192 11.00 10.08 -0.40
N GLU A 193 11.26 11.22 -1.04
CA GLU A 193 11.29 11.31 -2.49
C GLU A 193 12.59 10.74 -3.05
N ILE A 194 12.49 9.80 -3.98
CA ILE A 194 13.61 9.24 -4.74
C ILE A 194 13.19 9.23 -6.21
N LYS A 195 13.95 9.94 -7.06
CA LYS A 195 13.66 10.07 -8.51
C LYS A 195 12.21 10.49 -8.81
N GLY A 196 11.65 11.40 -8.02
CA GLY A 196 10.30 11.95 -8.22
C GLY A 196 9.16 11.06 -7.74
N VAL A 197 9.44 9.98 -7.00
CA VAL A 197 8.43 9.12 -6.35
C VAL A 197 8.68 9.09 -4.85
N ASN A 198 7.62 9.22 -4.03
CA ASN A 198 7.72 9.09 -2.58
C ASN A 198 7.57 7.63 -2.14
N TYR A 199 8.58 7.12 -1.45
CA TYR A 199 8.62 5.77 -0.89
C TYR A 199 8.62 5.81 0.63
N THR A 200 7.97 4.83 1.27
CA THR A 200 8.02 4.65 2.72
C THR A 200 9.38 4.10 3.15
N PHE A 201 10.03 4.68 4.16
CA PHE A 201 11.30 4.17 4.69
C PHE A 201 11.16 3.47 6.05
N THR A 202 10.03 3.63 6.72
CA THR A 202 9.73 2.93 7.96
C THR A 202 8.36 2.28 7.86
N ILE A 203 8.30 0.97 8.10
CA ILE A 203 7.05 0.22 8.19
C ILE A 203 6.99 -0.45 9.55
N THR A 204 5.93 -0.21 10.31
CA THR A 204 5.66 -0.97 11.55
C THR A 204 4.63 -2.03 11.24
N SER A 205 5.04 -3.30 11.25
CA SER A 205 4.15 -4.45 11.15
C SER A 205 3.69 -4.89 12.55
N ARG A 206 2.40 -5.17 12.69
CA ARG A 206 1.79 -5.77 13.88
C ARG A 206 0.97 -6.98 13.50
N VAL A 207 1.26 -8.10 14.14
CA VAL A 207 0.47 -9.33 14.04
C VAL A 207 0.19 -9.81 15.46
N SER A 208 -1.09 -9.81 15.86
CA SER A 208 -1.48 -10.06 17.25
C SER A 208 -0.73 -9.12 18.21
N GLN A 209 -0.08 -9.64 19.25
CA GLN A 209 0.72 -8.87 20.22
C GLN A 209 2.14 -8.55 19.74
N ASN A 210 2.58 -9.13 18.63
CA ASN A 210 3.94 -8.94 18.13
C ASN A 210 4.01 -7.70 17.24
N GLN A 211 5.03 -6.86 17.48
CA GLN A 211 5.35 -5.71 16.66
C GLN A 211 6.77 -5.83 16.12
N VAL A 212 6.92 -5.51 14.83
CA VAL A 212 8.21 -5.49 14.14
C VAL A 212 8.35 -4.15 13.42
N VAL A 213 9.47 -3.47 13.62
CA VAL A 213 9.82 -2.25 12.86
C VAL A 213 10.77 -2.64 11.75
N ILE A 214 10.38 -2.29 10.53
CA ILE A 214 11.05 -2.56 9.28
C ILE A 214 11.61 -1.22 8.79
N LYS A 215 12.92 -1.14 8.58
CA LYS A 215 13.59 0.08 8.10
C LYS A 215 14.24 -0.17 6.74
N VAL A 216 13.96 0.70 5.79
CA VAL A 216 14.64 0.71 4.49
C VAL A 216 15.98 1.41 4.66
N ASP A 217 17.06 0.66 4.51
CA ASP A 217 18.43 1.19 4.65
C ASP A 217 18.89 1.86 3.36
N ASN A 218 18.53 1.26 2.22
CA ASN A 218 18.81 1.80 0.90
C ASN A 218 17.69 1.45 -0.09
N LEU A 219 17.48 2.34 -1.05
CA LEU A 219 16.56 2.15 -2.17
C LEU A 219 17.25 2.64 -3.44
N ASN A 220 17.40 1.75 -4.41
CA ASN A 220 17.84 2.05 -5.76
C ASN A 220 16.67 1.90 -6.72
N VAL A 221 16.54 2.85 -7.65
CA VAL A 221 15.48 2.89 -8.65
C VAL A 221 16.12 2.94 -10.02
N ASN A 222 15.73 2.07 -10.95
CA ASN A 222 16.26 2.00 -12.32
C ASN A 222 17.82 2.04 -12.36
N LYS A 223 18.47 1.04 -11.75
CA LYS A 223 19.94 0.92 -11.65
C LYS A 223 20.50 -0.42 -12.16
N GLY A 224 19.67 -1.26 -12.75
CA GLY A 224 19.94 -2.60 -13.23
C GLY A 224 19.85 -3.65 -12.13
N VAL A 225 18.86 -4.54 -12.22
CA VAL A 225 18.87 -5.88 -11.65
C VAL A 225 19.09 -6.85 -12.82
N SER A 226 20.01 -7.81 -12.67
CA SER A 226 20.21 -8.79 -13.73
C SER A 226 18.99 -9.71 -13.82
N ASP A 227 18.46 -9.93 -15.03
CA ASP A 227 17.34 -10.85 -15.28
C ASP A 227 17.57 -12.25 -14.68
N SER A 228 18.83 -12.69 -14.66
CA SER A 228 19.24 -13.97 -14.07
C SER A 228 18.87 -14.09 -12.58
N GLU A 229 18.71 -12.97 -11.87
CA GLU A 229 18.33 -12.96 -10.46
C GLU A 229 16.85 -13.27 -10.22
N PHE A 230 16.02 -13.22 -11.27
CA PHE A 230 14.60 -13.59 -11.24
C PHE A 230 14.33 -15.00 -11.78
N SER A 231 15.38 -15.77 -12.10
CA SER A 231 15.23 -17.14 -12.59
C SER A 231 14.62 -18.04 -11.51
N VAL A 232 13.45 -18.60 -11.83
CA VAL A 232 12.88 -19.75 -11.13
C VAL A 232 13.61 -21.00 -11.63
N GLN A 233 14.27 -21.73 -10.74
CA GLN A 233 14.88 -23.04 -11.02
C GLN A 233 14.13 -24.11 -10.23
#